data_AF-A0A841RIC1-F1
#
_entry.id   AF-A0A841RIC1-F1
#
_cell.length_a   1.000
_cell.length_b   1.000
_cell.length_c   1.000
_cell.angle_alpha   90.00
_cell.angle_beta   90.00
_cell.angle_gamma   90.00
#
_symmetry.space_group_name_H-M   'P 1'
#
loop_
_entity.id
_entity.type
_entity.pdbx_description
1 polymer ?
#
loop_
_entity_poly.entity_id
_entity_poly.type
_entity_poly.pdbx_seq_one_letter_code
_entity_poly.pdbx_strand_id
1 'polypeptide(L)' 'MTNNDIFKKLRIAFNMKDTDIIETLGKVGFTISKSEINAIFRNKGHRNYKACGDQLLRKFLEGLIERERSTGVKQ' A
#
# COMPACT_ATOMS: atom_id res chain seq x y z
N MET A 1 -4.14 -16.41 -4.21
CA MET A 1 -3.40 -15.15 -3.99
C MET A 1 -4.29 -14.23 -3.18
N THR A 2 -3.80 -13.63 -2.09
CA THR A 2 -4.58 -12.75 -1.20
C THR A 2 -4.27 -11.28 -1.46
N ASN A 3 -5.09 -10.37 -0.94
CA ASN A 3 -4.82 -8.92 -1.02
C ASN A 3 -3.48 -8.53 -0.40
N ASN A 4 -3.06 -9.20 0.69
CA ASN A 4 -1.73 -9.01 1.26
C ASN A 4 -0.63 -9.37 0.26
N ASP A 5 -0.81 -10.46 -0.50
CA ASP A 5 0.16 -10.91 -1.51
C ASP A 5 0.24 -9.90 -2.66
N ILE A 6 -0.90 -9.39 -3.14
CA ILE A 6 -0.96 -8.34 -4.18
C ILE A 6 -0.25 -7.08 -3.68
N PHE A 7 -0.62 -6.60 -2.49
CA PHE A 7 -0.05 -5.39 -1.91
C PHE A 7 1.48 -5.54 -1.72
N LYS A 8 1.94 -6.68 -1.22
CA LYS A 8 3.36 -6.96 -1.04
C LYS A 8 4.12 -6.99 -2.37
N LYS A 9 3.54 -7.61 -3.41
CA LYS A 9 4.13 -7.64 -4.75
C LYS A 9 4.27 -6.23 -5.34
N LEU A 10 3.23 -5.39 -5.22
CA LEU A 10 3.26 -4.01 -5.70
C LEU A 10 4.30 -3.17 -4.94
N ARG A 11 4.34 -3.28 -3.61
CA ARG A 11 5.38 -2.62 -2.80
C ARG A 11 6.78 -2.94 -3.32
N ILE A 12 7.08 -4.20 -3.57
CA ILE A 12 8.39 -4.64 -4.04
C ILE A 12 8.64 -4.15 -5.47
N ALA A 13 7.66 -4.31 -6.37
CA ALA A 13 7.78 -3.91 -7.78
C ALA A 13 8.10 -2.42 -7.95
N PHE A 14 7.54 -1.55 -7.10
CA PHE A 14 7.76 -0.10 -7.11
C PHE A 14 8.81 0.35 -6.08
N ASN A 15 9.54 -0.57 -5.46
CA ASN A 15 10.57 -0.31 -4.45
C ASN A 15 10.11 0.66 -3.32
N MET A 16 8.88 0.49 -2.84
CA MET A 16 8.26 1.40 -1.88
C MET A 16 8.62 1.05 -0.43
N LYS A 17 8.94 2.10 0.33
CA LYS A 17 9.04 2.08 1.80
C LYS A 17 7.66 2.29 2.42
N ASP A 18 7.55 2.03 3.73
CA ASP A 18 6.29 2.25 4.46
C ASP A 18 5.81 3.70 4.36
N THR A 19 6.74 4.67 4.37
CA THR A 19 6.46 6.10 4.20
C THR A 19 5.82 6.40 2.86
N ASP A 20 6.36 5.83 1.78
CA ASP A 20 5.85 6.05 0.43
C ASP A 20 4.43 5.50 0.29
N ILE A 21 4.12 4.39 0.97
CA ILE A 21 2.77 3.82 0.99
C ILE A 21 1.80 4.73 1.76
N ILE A 22 2.23 5.26 2.92
CA ILE A 22 1.43 6.21 3.71
C ILE A 22 1.13 7.47 2.89
N GLU A 23 2.13 8.05 2.23
CA GLU A 23 1.96 9.21 1.37
C GLU A 23 1.03 8.91 0.19
N THR A 24 1.19 7.74 -0.44
CA THR A 24 0.36 7.30 -1.58
C THR A 24 -1.11 7.18 -1.18
N LEU A 25 -1.40 6.61 -0.01
CA LEU A 25 -2.76 6.54 0.53
C LEU A 25 -3.29 7.91 0.97
N GLY A 26 -2.42 8.76 1.52
CA GLY A 26 -2.74 10.13 1.92
C GLY A 26 -3.23 10.99 0.74
N LYS A 27 -2.68 10.81 -0.46
CA LYS A 27 -3.11 11.51 -1.68
C LYS A 27 -4.58 11.27 -2.05
N VAL A 28 -5.14 10.12 -1.66
CA VAL A 28 -6.55 9.78 -1.89
C VAL A 28 -7.42 9.93 -0.63
N GLY A 29 -6.93 10.68 0.36
CA GLY A 29 -7.63 10.95 1.62
C GLY A 29 -7.72 9.72 2.54
N PHE A 30 -6.87 8.71 2.35
CA PHE A 30 -6.85 7.52 3.20
C PHE A 30 -5.68 7.58 4.18
N THR A 31 -5.99 7.67 5.47
CA THR A 31 -4.98 7.67 6.53
C THR A 31 -4.73 6.25 7.03
N ILE A 32 -3.46 5.87 7.14
CA ILE A 32 -3.04 4.60 7.76
C ILE A 32 -1.76 4.82 8.55
N SER A 33 -1.62 4.15 9.68
CA SER A 33 -0.41 4.21 10.49
C SER A 33 0.66 3.22 10.00
N LYS A 34 1.92 3.50 10.33
CA LYS A 34 3.04 2.58 10.05
C LYS A 34 2.86 1.21 10.71
N SER A 35 2.25 1.14 11.89
CA SER A 35 1.99 -0.13 12.59
C SER A 35 0.96 -0.99 11.86
N GLU A 36 -0.08 -0.37 11.28
CA GLU A 36 -1.09 -1.06 10.46
C GLU A 36 -0.51 -1.59 9.15
N ILE A 37 0.33 -0.81 8.47
CA ILE A 37 1.07 -1.28 7.29
C ILE A 37 1.94 -2.49 7.64
N ASN A 38 2.69 -2.40 8.74
CA ASN A 38 3.52 -3.50 9.19
C ASN A 38 2.71 -4.75 9.52
N ALA A 39 1.51 -4.61 10.09
CA ALA A 39 0.61 -5.71 10.39
C ALA A 39 0.16 -6.46 9.11
N ILE A 40 -0.08 -5.72 8.02
CA ILE A 40 -0.50 -6.27 6.72
C ILE A 40 0.62 -7.09 6.07
N PHE A 41 1.88 -6.68 6.23
CA PHE A 41 3.02 -7.37 5.59
C PHE A 41 3.61 -8.51 6.42
N ARG A 42 3.10 -8.79 7.62
CA ARG A 42 3.52 -9.95 8.39
C ARG A 42 3.09 -11.26 7.74
N ASN A 43 3.79 -12.33 8.08
CA ASN A 43 3.41 -13.67 7.65
C ASN A 43 2.11 -14.11 8.32
N LYS A 44 1.31 -14.92 7.60
CA LYS A 44 0.12 -15.57 8.16
C LYS A 44 0.51 -16.40 9.39
N GLY A 45 -0.26 -16.29 10.47
CA GLY A 45 0.01 -16.94 11.76
C GLY A 45 0.76 -16.07 12.78
N HIS A 46 1.29 -14.90 12.38
CA HIS A 46 1.85 -13.96 13.34
C HIS A 46 0.73 -13.29 14.17
N ARG A 47 0.92 -13.13 15.49
CA ARG A 47 -0.09 -12.54 16.42
C ARG A 47 -0.65 -11.17 15.99
N ASN A 48 0.19 -10.36 15.35
CA ASN A 48 -0.15 -9.03 14.83
C ASN A 48 -0.39 -9.01 13.30
N TYR A 49 -0.60 -10.16 12.67
CA TYR A 49 -0.99 -10.23 11.27
C TYR A 49 -2.38 -9.64 11.10
N LYS A 50 -2.56 -8.81 10.07
CA LYS A 50 -3.88 -8.34 9.64
C LYS A 50 -4.08 -8.64 8.16
N ALA A 51 -5.27 -9.15 7.82
CA ALA A 51 -5.66 -9.27 6.42
C ALA A 51 -5.81 -7.87 5.80
N CYS A 52 -5.34 -7.71 4.56
CA CYS A 52 -5.56 -6.51 3.77
C CYS A 52 -7.00 -6.53 3.24
N GLY A 53 -7.82 -5.58 3.68
CA GLY A 53 -9.19 -5.43 3.19
C GLY A 53 -9.24 -4.90 1.76
N ASP A 54 -10.31 -5.22 1.04
CA ASP A 54 -10.51 -4.76 -0.35
C ASP A 54 -10.49 -3.24 -0.49
N GLN A 55 -11.07 -2.54 0.49
CA GLN A 55 -11.10 -1.06 0.51
C GLN A 55 -9.69 -0.47 0.58
N LEU A 56 -8.81 -1.04 1.41
CA LEU A 56 -7.43 -0.57 1.54
C LEU A 56 -6.66 -0.81 0.24
N LEU A 57 -6.78 -2.01 -0.33
CA LEU A 57 -6.09 -2.33 -1.58
C LEU A 57 -6.59 -1.42 -2.72
N ARG A 58 -7.90 -1.18 -2.82
CA ARG A 58 -8.49 -0.27 -3.79
C ARG A 58 -7.93 1.16 -3.64
N LYS A 59 -7.92 1.69 -2.42
CA LYS A 59 -7.38 3.04 -2.16
C LYS A 59 -5.88 3.14 -2.44
N PHE A 60 -5.13 2.08 -2.14
CA PHE A 60 -3.72 2.02 -2.50
C PHE A 60 -3.53 2.05 -4.02
N LEU A 61 -4.32 1.29 -4.79
CA LEU A 61 -4.25 1.29 -6.25
C LEU A 61 -4.65 2.64 -6.85
N GLU A 62 -5.69 3.30 -6.34
CA GLU A 62 -6.07 4.67 -6.74
C GLU A 62 -4.90 5.65 -6.52
N GLY A 63 -4.28 5.62 -5.34
CA GLY A 63 -3.13 6.47 -5.04
C GLY A 63 -1.89 6.14 -5.87
N LEU A 64 -1.67 4.84 -6.16
CA LEU A 64 -0.55 4.38 -6.99
C LEU A 64 -0.72 4.87 -8.44
N ILE A 65 -1.94 4.81 -8.98
CA ILE A 65 -2.24 5.35 -10.32
C ILE A 65 -1.95 6.86 -10.36
N GLU A 66 -2.39 7.62 -9.36
CA GLU A 66 -2.12 9.06 -9.30
C GLU A 66 -0.63 9.39 -9.24
N ARG A 67 0.12 8.62 -8.43
CA ARG A 67 1.58 8.73 -8.33
C ARG A 67 2.27 8.47 -9.68
N GLU A 68 1.91 7.38 -10.36
CA GLU A 68 2.59 6.97 -11.61
C GLU A 68 2.11 7.74 -12.84
N ARG A 69 0.92 8.36 -12.80
CA ARG A 69 0.51 9.35 -13.81
C ARG A 69 1.27 10.65 -13.66
N SER A 70 1.49 11.10 -12.42
CA SER A 70 2.25 12.32 -12.12
C SER A 70 3.73 12.23 -12.54
N THR A 71 4.33 11.04 -12.55
CA THR A 71 5.71 10.83 -13.01
C THR A 71 5.86 10.92 -14.54
N GLY A 72 4.75 10.92 -15.29
CA GLY A 72 4.70 11.10 -16.75
C GLY A 72 4.70 12.55 -17.22
N VAL A 73 4.57 13.53 -16.32
CA VAL A 73 4.67 14.97 -16.63
C VAL A 73 5.98 15.49 -16.04
N LYS A 74 7.09 15.25 -16.75
CA LYS A 74 8.26 16.11 -16.60
C LYS A 74 7.95 17.43 -17.31
N GLN A 75 7.84 18.52 -16.55
CA GLN A 75 8.13 19.87 -17.06
C GLN A 75 9.62 19.97 -17.37
#